data_AF-D9PHR1-F1
#
_entry.id   AF-D9PHR1-F1
#
_cell.length_a   1.000
_cell.length_b   1.000
_cell.length_c   1.000
_cell.angle_alpha   90.00
_cell.angle_beta   90.00
_cell.angle_gamma   90.00
#
_symmetry.space_group_name_H-M   'P 1'
#
loop_
_entity.id
_entity.type
_entity.pdbx_description
1 polymer ?
#
loop_
_entity_poly.entity_id
_entity_poly.type
_entity_poly.pdbx_seq_one_letter_code
_entity_poly.pdbx_strand_id
1 'polypeptide(L)' 'MMLKPLYTCSSCHWSGDESHFVTKILSIMYRPKHENIQAFKQIKCPKCHNLVTIIFETLDGKMVK' A
#
# COMPACT_ATOMS: atom_id res chain seq x y z
N MET A 1 17.03 -3.75 14.93
CA MET A 1 16.44 -2.58 14.24
C MET A 1 15.45 -3.09 13.21
N MET A 2 14.16 -2.77 13.31
CA MET A 2 13.17 -3.14 12.28
C MET A 2 13.39 -2.25 11.05
N LEU A 3 13.79 -2.84 9.92
CA LEU A 3 13.80 -2.18 8.61
C LEU A 3 12.34 -1.82 8.26
N LYS A 4 11.99 -0.53 8.30
CA LYS A 4 10.70 -0.07 7.77
C LYS A 4 10.69 -0.30 6.26
N PRO A 5 9.60 -0.83 5.68
CA PRO A 5 9.51 -1.01 4.24
C PRO A 5 9.66 0.34 3.53
N LEU A 6 10.50 0.37 2.50
CA LEU A 6 10.65 1.51 1.60
C LEU A 6 9.63 1.36 0.47
N TYR A 7 8.86 2.41 0.21
CA TYR A 7 7.93 2.47 -0.90
C TYR A 7 8.53 3.30 -2.02
N THR A 8 8.48 2.77 -3.24
CA THR A 8 8.98 3.43 -4.44
C THR A 8 7.81 3.95 -5.25
N CYS A 9 7.85 5.24 -5.59
CA CYS A 9 6.88 5.82 -6.50
C CYS A 9 7.20 5.42 -7.94
N SER A 10 6.28 4.71 -8.61
CA SER A 10 6.44 4.26 -9.99
C SER A 10 6.58 5.41 -11.00
N SER A 11 6.13 6.62 -10.66
CA SER A 11 6.15 7.77 -11.58
C SER A 11 7.44 8.58 -11.54
N CYS A 12 8.10 8.69 -10.39
CA CYS A 12 9.31 9.51 -10.23
C CYS A 12 10.49 8.77 -9.62
N HIS A 13 10.36 7.47 -9.37
CA HIS A 13 11.37 6.59 -8.76
C HIS A 13 11.85 7.01 -7.36
N TRP A 14 11.20 8.01 -6.74
CA TRP A 14 11.51 8.39 -5.39
C TRP A 14 11.11 7.28 -4.41
N SER A 15 12.03 6.92 -3.53
CA SER A 15 11.83 5.91 -2.49
C SER A 15 11.91 6.52 -1.10
N GLY A 16 11.00 6.13 -0.21
CA GLY A 16 11.04 6.53 1.20
C GLY A 16 10.11 5.66 2.05
N ASP A 17 10.23 5.75 3.37
CA ASP A 17 9.31 5.04 4.25
C ASP A 17 7.95 5.75 4.31
N GLU A 18 6.95 5.04 4.84
CA GLU A 18 5.56 5.51 4.89
C GLU A 18 5.34 6.87 5.54
N SER A 19 6.20 7.29 6.47
CA SER A 19 6.04 8.55 7.20
C SER A 19 6.21 9.78 6.31
N HIS A 20 6.87 9.63 5.17
CA HIS A 20 7.12 10.71 4.23
C HIS A 20 5.94 10.95 3.25
N PHE A 21 4.88 10.13 3.30
CA PHE A 21 3.74 10.24 2.39
C PHE A 21 2.56 10.95 3.05
N VAL A 22 1.90 11.82 2.29
CA VAL A 22 0.99 12.86 2.82
C VAL A 22 -0.44 12.36 3.04
N THR A 23 -0.91 11.42 2.25
CA THR A 23 -2.29 10.91 2.30
C THR A 23 -2.24 9.40 2.47
N LYS A 24 -3.08 8.83 3.33
CA LYS A 24 -3.21 7.38 3.52
C LYS A 24 -4.68 7.00 3.41
N ILE A 25 -5.07 6.36 2.33
CA ILE A 25 -6.41 5.80 2.16
C ILE A 25 -6.27 4.29 2.28
N LEU A 26 -6.96 3.68 3.25
CA LEU A 26 -7.08 2.23 3.35
C LEU A 26 -8.44 1.83 2.77
N SER A 27 -8.45 0.86 1.87
CA SER A 27 -9.65 0.32 1.26
C SER A 27 -9.61 -1.19 1.31
N ILE A 28 -10.75 -1.79 1.67
CA ILE A 28 -10.89 -3.24 1.80
C ILE A 28 -11.92 -3.69 0.77
N MET A 29 -11.49 -4.49 -0.18
CA MET A 29 -12.35 -5.11 -1.20
C MET A 29 -12.58 -6.56 -0.81
N TYR A 30 -13.79 -6.86 -0.35
CA TYR A 30 -14.24 -8.23 -0.17
C TYR A 30 -14.67 -8.80 -1.52
N ARG A 31 -14.09 -9.93 -1.94
CA ARG A 31 -14.50 -10.65 -3.16
C ARG A 31 -15.18 -11.97 -2.76
N PRO A 32 -16.52 -11.99 -2.65
CA PRO A 32 -17.27 -13.15 -2.17
C PRO A 32 -17.02 -14.43 -2.98
N LYS A 33 -16.76 -14.29 -4.28
CA LYS A 33 -16.53 -15.42 -5.20
C LYS A 33 -15.18 -16.12 -5.03
N HIS A 34 -14.22 -15.49 -4.35
CA HIS A 34 -12.85 -15.99 -4.25
C HIS A 34 -12.43 -16.25 -2.80
N GLU A 35 -13.31 -16.07 -1.81
CA GLU A 35 -13.00 -16.14 -0.37
C GLU A 35 -11.77 -15.32 0.06
N ASN A 36 -11.38 -14.34 -0.76
CA ASN A 36 -10.18 -13.53 -0.57
C ASN A 36 -10.59 -12.10 -0.24
N ILE A 37 -10.00 -11.55 0.83
CA ILE A 37 -10.05 -10.12 1.12
C ILE A 37 -8.80 -9.50 0.50
N GLN A 38 -8.99 -8.53 -0.39
CA GLN A 38 -7.90 -7.69 -0.87
C GLN A 38 -8.02 -6.35 -0.15
N ALA A 39 -7.06 -6.03 0.70
CA ALA A 39 -6.92 -4.68 1.22
C ALA A 39 -5.90 -3.94 0.36
N PHE A 40 -6.11 -2.66 0.10
CA PHE A 40 -5.10 -1.83 -0.53
C PHE A 40 -5.00 -0.50 0.18
N LYS A 41 -3.81 0.07 0.16
CA LYS A 41 -3.49 1.36 0.73
C LYS A 41 -2.96 2.27 -0.36
N GLN A 42 -3.58 3.43 -0.53
CA GLN A 42 -3.07 4.46 -1.42
C GLN A 42 -2.33 5.52 -0.62
N ILE A 43 -1.11 5.83 -1.05
CA ILE A 43 -0.28 6.88 -0.49
C ILE A 43 0.13 7.90 -1.54
N LYS A 44 0.19 9.20 -1.17
CA LYS A 44 0.55 10.27 -2.10
C LYS A 44 2.04 10.58 -2.04
N CYS A 45 2.75 10.43 -3.16
CA CYS A 45 4.18 10.71 -3.26
C CYS A 45 4.48 12.18 -2.96
N PRO A 46 5.44 12.51 -2.07
CA PRO A 46 5.77 13.90 -1.75
C PRO A 46 6.51 14.63 -2.87
N LYS A 47 7.12 13.91 -3.83
CA LYS A 47 7.91 14.51 -4.93
C LYS A 47 7.07 14.88 -6.15
N CYS A 48 6.20 13.98 -6.60
CA CYS A 48 5.44 14.16 -7.84
C CYS A 48 3.93 14.18 -7.61
N HIS A 49 3.48 14.06 -6.36
CA HIS A 49 2.07 14.06 -5.98
C HIS A 49 1.21 12.93 -6.58
N ASN A 50 1.84 11.95 -7.26
CA ASN A 50 1.15 10.77 -7.76
C ASN A 50 0.76 9.81 -6.63
N LEU A 51 -0.31 9.06 -6.87
CA LEU A 51 -0.80 8.02 -5.98
C LEU A 51 0.02 6.73 -6.17
N VAL A 52 0.53 6.19 -5.08
CA VAL A 52 1.19 4.89 -4.97
C VAL A 52 0.21 3.94 -4.30
N THR A 53 -0.19 2.88 -4.99
CA THR A 53 -1.10 1.86 -4.45
C THR A 53 -0.29 0.67 -3.95
N ILE A 54 -0.48 0.31 -2.69
CA ILE A 54 0.10 -0.86 -2.03
C ILE A 54 -1.03 -1.87 -1.84
N ILE A 55 -0.89 -3.07 -2.38
CA ILE A 55 -1.90 -4.12 -2.28
C ILE A 55 -1.47 -5.10 -1.19
N PHE A 56 -2.37 -5.37 -0.25
CA PHE A 56 -2.27 -6.41 0.77
C PHE A 56 -3.27 -7.51 0.39
N GLU A 57 -2.77 -8.65 -0.05
CA GLU A 57 -3.61 -9.82 -0.25
C GLU A 57 -3.69 -10.58 1.07
N THR A 58 -4.91 -10.82 1.56
CA THR A 58 -5.11 -11.81 2.63
C THR A 58 -5.50 -13.12 1.95
N LEU A 59 -4.55 -14.05 1.90
CA LEU A 59 -4.87 -15.46 1.72
C LEU A 59 -5.47 -15.93 3.05
N ASP A 60 -6.72 -16.39 3.03
CA ASP A 60 -7.37 -17.06 4.17
C ASP A 60 -7.52 -16.22 5.46
N GLY A 61 -7.86 -14.94 5.35
CA GLY A 61 -8.18 -14.10 6.52
C GLY A 61 -7.00 -13.76 7.43
N LYS A 62 -5.76 -14.07 7.01
CA LYS A 62 -4.54 -13.61 7.69
C LYS A 62 -3.88 -12.51 6.84
N MET A 63 -3.69 -11.33 7.44
CA MET A 63 -2.91 -10.24 6.82
C MET A 63 -1.45 -10.66 6.74
N VAL A 64 -1.00 -10.99 5.53
CA VAL A 64 0.43 -11.21 5.25
C VAL A 64 1.03 -9.85 4.85
N LYS A 65 2.10 -9.47 5.54
CA LYS A 65 2.71 -8.13 5.49
C LYS A 65 3.91 -8.10 4.55
#